data_AF-A0AA36JR80-F1
#
_entry.id   AF-A0AA36JR80-F1
#
_cell.length_a   1.000
_cell.length_b   1.000
_cell.length_c   1.000
_cell.angle_alpha   90.00
_cell.angle_beta   90.00
_cell.angle_gamma   90.00
#
_symmetry.space_group_name_H-M   'P 1'
#
loop_
_entity.id
_entity.type
_entity.pdbx_description
1 polymer ?
#
loop_
_entity_poly.entity_id
_entity_poly.type
_entity_poly.pdbx_seq_one_letter_code
_entity_poly.pdbx_strand_id
1 'polypeptide(L)'
;MGGLNSRYELAMWPESSDEDLARVVKVVGEGISRWHHVEGNWYKVFLLIDTQGTGTITFEDLKKFLRGTYPGLHLNREELPSEDMFGLWKAMDSTVQMKVPKSEFMTFMRRYSGQAPEKPPQVRDLAQEIAGAPELGRDQLRAVAIKIQGIVQSWLARKGYTCNSSTSPEAWAQIFKHLVDGVRLSFLGLEAAIFGAMKGRGQVSEAELMALWRILDVDRSGEVREAEFATSLYRLQTETWPRLSNNNIERLIEILNAAAQKWHRASGNWYKILTICDEEDSGRLNFDEFCKVVRKGFPGLSIGVAEISEDELRQRPR
;
A
#
# COMPACT_ATOMS: atom_id res chain seq x y z
N MET A 1 -6.29 -19.71 29.24
CA MET A 1 -6.98 -19.63 30.56
C MET A 1 -7.62 -18.24 30.85
N GLY A 2 -7.76 -17.32 29.88
CA GLY A 2 -8.30 -15.97 30.16
C GLY A 2 -9.83 -15.81 30.09
N GLY A 3 -10.56 -16.67 29.38
CA GLY A 3 -11.97 -16.42 29.05
C GLY A 3 -13.00 -16.68 30.16
N LEU A 4 -12.67 -17.46 31.19
CA LEU A 4 -13.60 -17.74 32.31
C LEU A 4 -13.67 -16.54 33.26
N ASN A 5 -12.55 -15.89 33.56
CA ASN A 5 -12.50 -14.78 34.52
C ASN A 5 -13.23 -13.53 33.99
N SER A 6 -13.05 -13.23 32.70
CA SER A 6 -13.70 -12.11 32.03
C SER A 6 -15.22 -12.20 31.98
N ARG A 7 -15.78 -13.41 31.85
CA ARG A 7 -17.24 -13.64 31.89
C ARG A 7 -17.84 -13.31 33.25
N TYR A 8 -17.16 -13.66 34.34
CA TYR A 8 -17.61 -13.32 35.69
C TYR A 8 -17.47 -11.83 35.98
N GLU A 9 -16.37 -11.20 35.55
CA GLU A 9 -16.14 -9.77 35.74
C GLU A 9 -17.21 -8.93 35.04
N LEU A 10 -17.51 -9.23 33.77
CA LEU A 10 -18.55 -8.53 33.01
C LEU A 10 -19.95 -8.82 33.54
N ALA A 11 -20.21 -10.02 34.08
CA ALA A 11 -21.51 -10.34 34.68
C ALA A 11 -21.85 -9.44 35.90
N MET A 12 -20.84 -8.90 36.59
CA MET A 12 -21.04 -7.99 37.73
C MET A 12 -21.28 -6.53 37.29
N TRP A 13 -21.06 -6.20 36.02
CA TRP A 13 -21.22 -4.83 35.54
C TRP A 13 -22.69 -4.53 35.22
N PRO A 14 -23.16 -3.28 35.40
CA PRO A 14 -24.55 -2.93 35.18
C PRO A 14 -24.96 -3.17 33.73
N GLU A 15 -26.21 -3.60 33.53
CA GLU A 15 -26.86 -3.55 32.23
C GLU A 15 -27.32 -2.12 31.96
N SER A 16 -27.10 -1.61 30.76
CA SER A 16 -27.59 -0.29 30.34
C SER A 16 -28.74 -0.44 29.36
N SER A 17 -29.78 0.38 29.52
CA SER A 17 -30.86 0.46 28.55
C SER A 17 -30.39 1.14 27.25
N ASP A 18 -31.10 0.92 26.13
CA ASP A 18 -30.80 1.61 24.86
C ASP A 18 -30.86 3.15 25.02
N GLU A 19 -31.74 3.66 25.90
CA GLU A 19 -31.84 5.10 26.23
C GLU A 19 -30.61 5.60 26.99
N ASP A 20 -30.13 4.83 27.97
CA ASP A 20 -28.91 5.15 28.71
C ASP A 20 -27.69 5.14 27.79
N LEU A 21 -27.58 4.13 26.92
CA LEU A 21 -26.48 4.02 25.95
C LEU A 21 -26.47 5.20 24.97
N ALA A 22 -27.64 5.62 24.47
CA ALA A 22 -27.75 6.81 23.63
C ALA A 22 -27.31 8.08 24.37
N ARG A 23 -27.72 8.25 25.63
CA ARG A 23 -27.28 9.37 26.48
C ARG A 23 -25.76 9.36 26.69
N VAL A 24 -25.18 8.21 27.03
CA VAL A 24 -23.75 8.06 27.27
C VAL A 24 -22.94 8.35 26.01
N VAL A 25 -23.35 7.81 24.85
CA VAL A 25 -22.69 8.07 23.57
C VAL A 25 -22.76 9.55 23.20
N LYS A 26 -23.87 10.24 23.53
CA LYS A 26 -23.98 11.69 23.35
C LYS A 26 -22.98 12.45 24.22
N VAL A 27 -22.85 12.13 25.50
CA VAL A 27 -21.85 12.75 26.41
C VAL A 27 -20.43 12.54 25.88
N VAL A 28 -20.10 11.32 25.44
CA VAL A 28 -18.81 11.02 24.82
C VAL A 28 -18.60 11.83 23.54
N GLY A 29 -19.63 11.95 22.70
CA GLY A 29 -19.64 12.79 21.50
C GLY A 29 -19.33 14.26 21.79
N GLU A 30 -20.00 14.86 22.78
CA GLU A 30 -19.76 16.23 23.23
C GLU A 30 -18.32 16.42 23.73
N GLY A 31 -17.78 15.44 24.47
CA GLY A 31 -16.37 15.42 24.89
C GLY A 31 -15.40 15.38 23.71
N ILE A 32 -15.66 14.53 22.71
CA ILE A 32 -14.86 14.44 21.47
C ILE A 32 -14.91 15.76 20.69
N SER A 33 -16.08 16.39 20.64
CA SER A 33 -16.29 17.69 19.99
C SER A 33 -15.44 18.78 20.66
N ARG A 34 -15.37 18.77 22.00
CA ARG A 34 -14.61 19.72 22.82
C ARG A 34 -13.10 19.64 22.59
N TRP A 35 -12.54 18.43 22.49
CA TRP A 35 -11.07 18.22 22.49
C TRP A 35 -10.45 17.88 21.14
N HIS A 36 -11.18 17.22 20.25
CA HIS A 36 -10.61 16.68 19.01
C HIS A 36 -11.29 17.17 17.73
N HIS A 37 -12.50 17.75 17.81
CA HIS A 37 -13.26 18.25 16.65
C HIS A 37 -13.47 17.19 15.55
N VAL A 38 -13.58 15.92 15.92
CA VAL A 38 -13.85 14.78 15.01
C VAL A 38 -15.15 14.05 15.35
N GLU A 39 -16.09 14.77 15.98
CA GLU A 39 -17.40 14.22 16.32
C GLU A 39 -18.07 13.61 15.09
N GLY A 40 -18.61 12.41 15.27
CA GLY A 40 -19.25 11.66 14.20
C GLY A 40 -18.31 10.97 13.20
N ASN A 41 -16.99 11.18 13.27
CA ASN A 41 -16.01 10.34 12.58
C ASN A 41 -15.46 9.28 13.54
N TRP A 42 -16.28 8.27 13.81
CA TRP A 42 -15.94 7.20 14.75
C TRP A 42 -14.67 6.42 14.39
N TYR A 43 -14.25 6.42 13.12
CA TYR A 43 -13.00 5.79 12.70
C TYR A 43 -11.78 6.57 13.23
N LYS A 44 -11.82 7.90 13.14
CA LYS A 44 -10.77 8.73 13.74
C LYS A 44 -10.77 8.61 15.27
N VAL A 45 -11.95 8.54 15.89
CA VAL A 45 -12.06 8.30 17.34
C VAL A 45 -11.44 6.95 17.71
N PHE A 46 -11.72 5.89 16.95
CA PHE A 46 -11.10 4.58 17.17
C PHE A 46 -9.57 4.66 17.16
N LEU A 47 -8.98 5.37 16.19
CA LEU A 47 -7.52 5.54 16.11
C LEU A 47 -6.93 6.34 17.29
N LEU A 48 -7.72 7.23 17.92
CA LEU A 48 -7.29 7.93 19.14
C LEU A 48 -7.24 6.99 20.35
N ILE A 49 -8.07 5.95 20.36
CA ILE A 49 -8.14 4.97 21.45
C ILE A 49 -7.12 3.85 21.24
N ASP A 50 -7.06 3.28 20.03
CA ASP A 50 -6.12 2.21 19.63
C ASP A 50 -4.73 2.78 19.31
N THR A 51 -4.12 3.41 20.32
CA THR A 51 -2.79 4.05 20.22
C THR A 51 -1.67 3.09 19.82
N GLN A 52 -1.86 1.79 20.04
CA GLN A 52 -0.91 0.73 19.69
C GLN A 52 -1.16 0.13 18.29
N GLY A 53 -2.24 0.52 17.60
CA GLY A 53 -2.56 0.04 16.25
C GLY A 53 -2.88 -1.45 16.19
N THR A 54 -3.45 -2.01 17.26
CA THR A 54 -3.75 -3.44 17.36
C THR A 54 -4.97 -3.87 16.54
N GLY A 55 -5.80 -2.90 16.12
CA GLY A 55 -7.09 -3.15 15.47
C GLY A 55 -8.21 -3.49 16.45
N THR A 56 -7.93 -3.45 17.76
CA THR A 56 -8.88 -3.71 18.85
C THR A 56 -8.72 -2.68 19.96
N ILE A 57 -9.77 -2.40 20.71
CA ILE A 57 -9.73 -1.56 21.91
C ILE A 57 -9.91 -2.45 23.14
N THR A 58 -9.14 -2.26 24.20
CA THR A 58 -9.39 -2.86 25.52
C THR A 58 -10.14 -1.91 26.45
N PHE A 59 -10.68 -2.42 27.56
CA PHE A 59 -11.39 -1.57 28.54
C PHE A 59 -10.47 -0.49 29.11
N GLU A 60 -9.20 -0.81 29.35
CA GLU A 60 -8.22 0.14 29.84
C GLU A 60 -7.87 1.21 28.79
N ASP A 61 -7.83 0.88 27.50
CA ASP A 61 -7.64 1.88 26.44
C ASP A 61 -8.82 2.85 26.38
N LEU A 62 -10.06 2.33 26.42
CA LEU A 62 -11.26 3.15 26.44
C LEU A 62 -11.30 4.04 27.69
N LYS A 63 -11.04 3.47 28.87
CA LYS A 63 -11.03 4.20 30.15
C LYS A 63 -9.97 5.30 30.15
N LYS A 64 -8.76 5.03 29.66
CA LYS A 64 -7.70 6.04 29.50
C LYS A 64 -8.14 7.14 28.53
N PHE A 65 -8.81 6.80 27.43
CA PHE A 65 -9.34 7.81 26.52
C PHE A 65 -10.44 8.66 27.16
N LEU A 66 -11.40 8.06 27.87
CA LEU A 66 -12.51 8.79 28.48
C LEU A 66 -12.08 9.66 29.68
N ARG A 67 -11.20 9.14 30.53
CA ARG A 67 -10.80 9.78 31.81
C ARG A 67 -9.47 10.51 31.76
N GLY A 68 -8.60 10.13 30.84
CA GLY A 68 -7.24 10.65 30.77
C GLY A 68 -7.20 12.12 30.41
N THR A 69 -6.06 12.74 30.67
CA THR A 69 -5.66 14.00 30.07
C THR A 69 -5.42 13.82 28.57
N TYR A 70 -5.25 14.92 27.82
CA TYR A 70 -4.95 14.89 26.40
C TYR A 70 -3.92 13.78 26.03
N PRO A 71 -4.21 12.88 25.08
CA PRO A 71 -5.30 12.94 24.09
C PRO A 71 -6.65 12.35 24.54
N GLY A 72 -6.91 12.21 25.84
CA GLY A 72 -8.21 11.82 26.38
C GLY A 72 -9.20 12.99 26.55
N LEU A 73 -10.45 12.67 26.87
CA LEU A 73 -11.58 13.59 26.95
C LEU A 73 -11.72 14.30 28.29
N HIS A 74 -10.97 13.88 29.31
CA HIS A 74 -11.01 14.43 30.66
C HIS A 74 -12.41 14.47 31.29
N LEU A 75 -13.26 13.47 31.00
CA LEU A 75 -14.63 13.40 31.54
C LEU A 75 -14.59 13.04 33.03
N ASN A 76 -15.14 13.91 33.86
CA ASN A 76 -15.19 13.69 35.31
C ASN A 76 -16.32 12.72 35.72
N ARG A 77 -16.39 12.33 37.00
CA ARG A 77 -17.37 11.34 37.49
C ARG A 77 -18.82 11.86 37.48
N GLU A 78 -19.00 13.17 37.41
CA GLU A 78 -20.32 13.80 37.32
C GLU A 78 -20.82 13.82 35.87
N GLU A 79 -19.93 14.13 34.91
CA GLU A 79 -20.23 14.10 33.46
C GLU A 79 -20.49 12.68 32.97
N LEU A 80 -19.63 11.73 33.36
CA LEU A 80 -19.76 10.32 33.04
C LEU A 80 -19.53 9.49 34.31
N PRO A 81 -20.57 8.97 34.97
CA PRO A 81 -20.43 8.03 36.08
C PRO A 81 -19.66 6.76 35.69
N SER A 82 -19.03 6.10 36.67
CA SER A 82 -18.31 4.84 36.41
C SER A 82 -19.24 3.73 35.93
N GLU A 83 -20.46 3.66 36.48
CA GLU A 83 -21.48 2.68 36.09
C GLU A 83 -21.85 2.81 34.61
N ASP A 84 -22.03 4.04 34.11
CA ASP A 84 -22.27 4.33 32.69
C ASP A 84 -21.11 3.86 31.81
N MET A 85 -19.86 4.05 32.25
CA MET A 85 -18.67 3.60 31.52
C MET A 85 -18.57 2.07 31.47
N PHE A 86 -18.92 1.39 32.57
CA PHE A 86 -18.97 -0.08 32.61
C PHE A 86 -20.11 -0.63 31.74
N GLY A 87 -21.29 -0.03 31.82
CA GLY A 87 -22.44 -0.40 30.99
C GLY A 87 -22.18 -0.18 29.50
N LEU A 88 -21.55 0.94 29.14
CA LEU A 88 -21.09 1.22 27.77
C LEU A 88 -20.15 0.12 27.25
N TRP A 89 -19.14 -0.25 28.04
CA TRP A 89 -18.21 -1.31 27.66
C TRP A 89 -18.90 -2.66 27.52
N LYS A 90 -19.70 -3.04 28.50
CA LYS A 90 -20.42 -4.32 28.52
C LYS A 90 -21.33 -4.47 27.30
N ALA A 91 -22.00 -3.38 26.91
CA ALA A 91 -22.85 -3.36 25.73
C ALA A 91 -22.06 -3.46 24.40
N MET A 92 -20.83 -2.91 24.34
CA MET A 92 -19.94 -3.06 23.18
C MET A 92 -19.32 -4.45 23.09
N ASP A 93 -18.79 -4.98 24.20
CA ASP A 93 -18.14 -6.29 24.29
C ASP A 93 -19.16 -7.42 24.46
N SER A 94 -20.15 -7.48 23.56
CA SER A 94 -21.20 -8.49 23.56
C SER A 94 -20.67 -9.93 23.44
N THR A 95 -19.46 -10.10 22.91
CA THR A 95 -18.78 -11.39 22.77
C THR A 95 -17.95 -11.79 24.01
N VAL A 96 -17.83 -10.89 24.99
CA VAL A 96 -17.18 -11.12 26.29
C VAL A 96 -15.70 -11.50 26.12
N GLN A 97 -15.01 -10.81 25.22
CA GLN A 97 -13.61 -11.07 24.86
C GLN A 97 -12.63 -10.11 25.55
N MET A 98 -13.12 -9.11 26.29
CA MET A 98 -12.33 -8.00 26.87
C MET A 98 -11.57 -7.17 25.84
N LYS A 99 -12.00 -7.26 24.59
CA LYS A 99 -11.47 -6.49 23.47
C LYS A 99 -12.59 -6.27 22.45
N VAL A 100 -12.71 -5.05 21.95
CA VAL A 100 -13.71 -4.68 20.96
C VAL A 100 -13.01 -4.42 19.63
N PRO A 101 -13.25 -5.23 18.58
CA PRO A 101 -12.73 -4.97 17.24
C PRO A 101 -13.28 -3.65 16.66
N LYS A 102 -12.51 -3.04 15.76
CA LYS A 102 -12.91 -1.82 15.03
C LYS A 102 -14.34 -1.89 14.48
N SER A 103 -14.72 -2.97 13.81
CA SER A 103 -16.05 -3.12 13.20
C SER A 103 -17.18 -3.07 14.22
N GLU A 104 -17.00 -3.70 15.39
CA GLU A 104 -18.00 -3.72 16.46
C GLU A 104 -18.13 -2.33 17.10
N PHE A 105 -17.00 -1.68 17.41
CA PHE A 105 -16.98 -0.30 17.90
C PHE A 105 -17.71 0.66 16.96
N MET A 106 -17.38 0.63 15.66
CA MET A 106 -18.00 1.50 14.66
C MET A 106 -19.50 1.27 14.54
N THR A 107 -19.95 0.01 14.55
CA THR A 107 -21.37 -0.35 14.47
C THR A 107 -22.12 0.17 15.69
N PHE A 108 -21.55 -0.05 16.89
CA PHE A 108 -22.14 0.38 18.14
C PHE A 108 -22.27 1.90 18.24
N MET A 109 -21.17 2.63 18.04
CA MET A 109 -21.18 4.09 18.20
C MET A 109 -22.11 4.77 17.18
N ARG A 110 -22.21 4.25 15.96
CA ARG A 110 -23.18 4.76 14.97
C ARG A 110 -24.63 4.54 15.38
N ARG A 111 -24.96 3.32 15.86
CA ARG A 111 -26.30 2.98 16.32
C ARG A 111 -26.81 3.98 17.36
N TYR A 112 -25.99 4.30 18.36
CA TYR A 112 -26.40 5.15 19.49
C TYR A 112 -26.13 6.65 19.28
N SER A 113 -25.36 7.03 18.26
CA SER A 113 -25.21 8.44 17.86
C SER A 113 -26.29 8.92 16.88
N GLY A 114 -27.24 8.07 16.51
CA GLY A 114 -28.27 8.38 15.50
C GLY A 114 -27.70 8.52 14.09
N GLN A 115 -26.45 8.12 13.87
CA GLN A 115 -25.89 8.01 12.52
C GLN A 115 -26.50 6.80 11.83
N ALA A 116 -26.89 6.99 10.55
CA ALA A 116 -27.30 5.86 9.73
C ALA A 116 -26.21 4.77 9.78
N PRO A 117 -26.59 3.47 9.87
CA PRO A 117 -25.63 2.40 9.78
C PRO A 117 -24.76 2.63 8.54
N GLU A 118 -23.47 2.31 8.64
CA GLU A 118 -22.62 2.27 7.43
C GLU A 118 -23.39 1.47 6.40
N LYS A 119 -23.52 1.99 5.17
CA LYS A 119 -24.02 1.17 4.08
C LYS A 119 -23.28 -0.16 4.20
N PRO A 120 -24.00 -1.30 4.26
CA PRO A 120 -23.34 -2.59 4.36
C PRO A 120 -22.23 -2.60 3.32
N PRO A 121 -21.02 -3.11 3.65
CA PRO A 121 -19.94 -3.14 2.69
C PRO A 121 -20.54 -3.66 1.40
N GLN A 122 -20.53 -2.83 0.35
CA GLN A 122 -21.07 -3.26 -0.92
C GLN A 122 -20.33 -4.55 -1.22
N VAL A 123 -21.06 -5.67 -1.20
CA VAL A 123 -20.50 -6.96 -1.60
C VAL A 123 -20.36 -6.82 -3.10
N ARG A 124 -19.24 -6.21 -3.50
CA ARG A 124 -18.83 -6.08 -4.88
C ARG A 124 -18.52 -7.48 -5.33
N ASP A 125 -19.21 -7.93 -6.38
CA ASP A 125 -18.80 -9.14 -7.08
C ASP A 125 -17.55 -8.78 -7.90
N LEU A 126 -16.42 -8.70 -7.21
CA LEU A 126 -15.15 -8.31 -7.81
C LEU A 126 -14.77 -9.27 -8.93
N ALA A 127 -15.14 -10.55 -8.85
CA ALA A 127 -14.90 -11.49 -9.92
C ALA A 127 -15.67 -11.10 -11.18
N GLN A 128 -16.96 -10.74 -11.05
CA GLN A 128 -17.77 -10.26 -12.16
C GLN A 128 -17.31 -8.89 -12.68
N GLU A 129 -16.98 -7.95 -11.80
CA GLU A 129 -16.49 -6.63 -12.18
C GLU A 129 -15.13 -6.69 -12.88
N ILE A 130 -14.19 -7.47 -12.32
CA ILE A 130 -12.91 -7.74 -12.95
C ILE A 130 -13.14 -8.47 -14.26
N ALA A 131 -14.09 -9.39 -14.40
CA ALA A 131 -14.42 -10.05 -15.68
C ALA A 131 -15.14 -9.13 -16.69
N GLY A 132 -15.84 -8.10 -16.22
CA GLY A 132 -16.51 -7.09 -17.05
C GLY A 132 -15.63 -5.92 -17.47
N ALA A 133 -14.44 -5.76 -16.87
CA ALA A 133 -13.49 -4.73 -17.25
C ALA A 133 -13.10 -4.80 -18.75
N PRO A 134 -12.82 -3.65 -19.40
CA PRO A 134 -12.48 -3.60 -20.81
C PRO A 134 -11.22 -4.41 -21.11
N GLU A 135 -11.20 -5.07 -22.27
CA GLU A 135 -9.98 -5.68 -22.77
C GLU A 135 -9.04 -4.60 -23.30
N LEU A 136 -7.99 -4.33 -22.53
CA LEU A 136 -6.93 -3.41 -22.93
C LEU A 136 -5.82 -4.16 -23.66
N GLY A 137 -5.36 -3.61 -24.77
CA GLY A 137 -4.18 -4.10 -25.47
C GLY A 137 -2.91 -3.94 -24.63
N ARG A 138 -1.83 -4.65 -24.99
CA ARG A 138 -0.56 -4.62 -24.24
C ARG A 138 0.02 -3.21 -24.09
N ASP A 139 -0.06 -2.38 -25.13
CA ASP A 139 0.43 -0.99 -25.08
C ASP A 139 -0.41 -0.11 -24.13
N GLN A 140 -1.73 -0.32 -24.10
CA GLN A 140 -2.63 0.38 -23.19
C GLN A 140 -2.37 -0.05 -21.74
N LEU A 141 -2.23 -1.36 -21.49
CA LEU A 141 -1.86 -1.89 -20.17
C LEU A 141 -0.52 -1.32 -19.70
N ARG A 142 0.48 -1.23 -20.59
CA ARG A 142 1.77 -0.60 -20.27
C ARG A 142 1.59 0.88 -19.89
N ALA A 143 0.78 1.63 -20.63
CA ALA A 143 0.50 3.02 -20.28
C ALA A 143 -0.16 3.13 -18.90
N VAL A 144 -1.07 2.21 -18.55
CA VAL A 144 -1.66 2.13 -17.20
C VAL A 144 -0.59 1.83 -16.14
N ALA A 145 0.29 0.86 -16.38
CA ALA A 145 1.39 0.54 -15.46
C ALA A 145 2.31 1.74 -15.22
N ILE A 146 2.65 2.51 -16.28
CA ILE A 146 3.47 3.74 -16.17
C ILE A 146 2.75 4.81 -15.34
N LYS A 147 1.44 5.00 -15.54
CA LYS A 147 0.66 5.94 -14.73
C LYS A 147 0.69 5.56 -13.25
N ILE A 148 0.45 4.28 -12.93
CA ILE A 148 0.52 3.74 -11.57
C ILE A 148 1.92 3.93 -10.98
N GLN A 149 2.95 3.67 -11.76
CA GLN A 149 4.32 3.92 -11.34
C GLN A 149 4.54 5.37 -10.91
N GLY A 150 4.14 6.33 -11.76
CA GLY A 150 4.26 7.75 -11.47
C GLY A 150 3.51 8.17 -10.21
N ILE A 151 2.31 7.60 -9.98
CA ILE A 151 1.52 7.80 -8.75
C ILE A 151 2.32 7.35 -7.52
N VAL A 152 2.82 6.11 -7.56
CA VAL A 152 3.53 5.52 -6.43
C VAL A 152 4.84 6.26 -6.15
N GLN A 153 5.63 6.56 -7.19
CA GLN A 153 6.89 7.30 -7.04
C GLN A 153 6.66 8.68 -6.44
N SER A 154 5.64 9.41 -6.91
CA SER A 154 5.28 10.72 -6.36
C SER A 154 4.84 10.64 -4.90
N TRP A 155 4.22 9.52 -4.51
CA TRP A 155 3.82 9.27 -3.13
C TRP A 155 5.00 8.88 -2.23
N LEU A 156 5.91 8.01 -2.71
CA LEU A 156 7.13 7.62 -2.01
C LEU A 156 8.07 8.81 -1.80
N ALA A 157 8.24 9.66 -2.81
CA ALA A 157 9.04 10.88 -2.71
C ALA A 157 8.52 11.82 -1.61
N ARG A 158 7.19 11.98 -1.49
CA ARG A 158 6.58 12.75 -0.39
C ARG A 158 6.80 12.13 0.99
N LYS A 159 7.11 10.84 1.06
CA LYS A 159 7.43 10.10 2.28
C LYS A 159 8.93 10.05 2.57
N GLY A 160 9.77 10.69 1.74
CA GLY A 160 11.22 10.72 1.90
C GLY A 160 11.95 9.51 1.31
N TYR A 161 11.27 8.68 0.53
CA TYR A 161 11.89 7.55 -0.18
C TYR A 161 12.24 7.95 -1.61
N THR A 162 13.48 7.68 -2.01
CA THR A 162 13.95 7.82 -3.40
C THR A 162 14.15 6.45 -4.00
N CYS A 163 13.28 6.05 -4.93
CA CYS A 163 13.49 4.87 -5.76
C CYS A 163 14.31 5.29 -7.00
N ASN A 164 15.55 4.81 -7.08
CA ASN A 164 16.52 5.24 -8.08
C ASN A 164 16.38 4.53 -9.44
N SER A 165 15.59 3.46 -9.50
CA SER A 165 15.34 2.72 -10.74
C SER A 165 13.85 2.56 -11.02
N SER A 166 13.48 2.69 -12.29
CA SER A 166 12.08 2.67 -12.76
C SER A 166 11.77 1.48 -13.66
N THR A 167 12.77 0.65 -13.92
CA THR A 167 12.70 -0.43 -14.92
C THR A 167 13.01 -1.80 -14.33
N SER A 168 13.39 -1.87 -13.04
CA SER A 168 13.85 -3.12 -12.43
C SER A 168 12.75 -3.80 -11.61
N PRO A 169 12.71 -5.14 -11.57
CA PRO A 169 11.82 -5.89 -10.69
C PRO A 169 11.96 -5.47 -9.21
N GLU A 170 13.15 -5.08 -8.78
CA GLU A 170 13.44 -4.64 -7.41
C GLU A 170 12.74 -3.32 -7.07
N ALA A 171 12.60 -2.40 -8.01
CA ALA A 171 11.82 -1.17 -7.82
C ALA A 171 10.34 -1.49 -7.60
N TRP A 172 9.79 -2.43 -8.38
CA TRP A 172 8.42 -2.88 -8.21
C TRP A 172 8.20 -3.67 -6.92
N ALA A 173 9.20 -4.44 -6.48
CA ALA A 173 9.20 -5.11 -5.18
C ALA A 173 9.20 -4.12 -4.01
N GLN A 174 9.98 -3.03 -4.08
CA GLN A 174 9.93 -1.97 -3.07
C GLN A 174 8.56 -1.30 -3.02
N ILE A 175 7.99 -1.00 -4.19
CA ILE A 175 6.63 -0.48 -4.31
C ILE A 175 5.63 -1.45 -3.65
N PHE A 176 5.72 -2.74 -3.95
CA PHE A 176 4.83 -3.76 -3.39
C PHE A 176 4.87 -3.79 -1.85
N LYS A 177 6.06 -3.72 -1.25
CA LYS A 177 6.22 -3.67 0.22
C LYS A 177 5.54 -2.48 0.88
N HIS A 178 5.39 -1.37 0.16
CA HIS A 178 4.67 -0.20 0.66
C HIS A 178 3.16 -0.23 0.36
N LEU A 179 2.73 -1.09 -0.56
CA LEU A 179 1.32 -1.29 -0.90
C LEU A 179 0.65 -2.34 0.01
N VAL A 180 1.43 -3.21 0.65
CA VAL A 180 0.92 -4.38 1.40
C VAL A 180 1.50 -4.40 2.81
N ASP A 181 0.64 -4.43 3.83
CA ASP A 181 1.03 -4.69 5.24
C ASP A 181 1.29 -6.20 5.52
N GLY A 182 1.60 -6.98 4.48
CA GLY A 182 1.62 -8.44 4.51
C GLY A 182 2.23 -9.05 3.24
N VAL A 183 1.97 -10.34 2.98
CA VAL A 183 2.64 -11.10 1.90
C VAL A 183 1.88 -11.04 0.56
N ARG A 184 0.59 -10.73 0.60
CA ARG A 184 -0.30 -10.82 -0.55
C ARG A 184 -1.11 -9.53 -0.72
N LEU A 185 -1.15 -9.03 -1.94
CA LEU A 185 -1.96 -7.89 -2.34
C LEU A 185 -3.31 -8.40 -2.86
N SER A 186 -4.43 -7.87 -2.39
CA SER A 186 -5.74 -8.08 -3.01
C SER A 186 -6.10 -6.90 -3.91
N PHE A 187 -7.08 -7.07 -4.80
CA PHE A 187 -7.54 -5.97 -5.65
C PHE A 187 -8.02 -4.78 -4.82
N LEU A 188 -8.78 -5.02 -3.76
CA LEU A 188 -9.24 -3.96 -2.84
C LEU A 188 -8.08 -3.27 -2.12
N GLY A 189 -7.04 -4.03 -1.76
CA GLY A 189 -5.82 -3.46 -1.18
C GLY A 189 -5.12 -2.51 -2.16
N LEU A 190 -4.99 -2.93 -3.43
CA LEU A 190 -4.40 -2.10 -4.48
C LEU A 190 -5.26 -0.86 -4.77
N GLU A 191 -6.58 -1.03 -4.88
CA GLU A 191 -7.53 0.05 -5.10
C GLU A 191 -7.49 1.09 -3.97
N ALA A 192 -7.53 0.64 -2.72
CA ALA A 192 -7.45 1.51 -1.55
C ALA A 192 -6.12 2.27 -1.48
N ALA A 193 -5.01 1.60 -1.81
CA ALA A 193 -3.71 2.24 -1.86
C ALA A 193 -3.66 3.33 -2.96
N ILE A 194 -4.02 2.99 -4.20
CA ILE A 194 -3.92 3.90 -5.35
C ILE A 194 -4.93 5.05 -5.22
N PHE A 195 -6.20 4.76 -4.97
CA PHE A 195 -7.25 5.79 -4.97
C PHE A 195 -7.44 6.48 -3.62
N GLY A 196 -7.23 5.78 -2.52
CA GLY A 196 -7.36 6.32 -1.17
C GLY A 196 -6.08 7.01 -0.69
N ALA A 197 -5.01 6.23 -0.51
CA ALA A 197 -3.77 6.73 0.09
C ALA A 197 -2.96 7.64 -0.85
N MET A 198 -2.86 7.27 -2.13
CA MET A 198 -2.03 7.98 -3.10
C MET A 198 -2.79 9.05 -3.88
N LYS A 199 -4.12 9.07 -3.80
CA LYS A 199 -5.03 9.99 -4.48
C LYS A 199 -4.92 9.93 -6.02
N GLY A 200 -4.71 8.75 -6.58
CA GLY A 200 -4.56 8.53 -8.04
C GLY A 200 -5.85 8.66 -8.86
N ARG A 201 -6.99 8.99 -8.24
CA ARG A 201 -8.26 9.19 -8.97
C ARG A 201 -8.10 10.33 -9.97
N GLY A 202 -8.45 10.09 -11.23
CA GLY A 202 -8.30 11.04 -12.35
C GLY A 202 -7.06 10.81 -13.21
N GLN A 203 -6.05 10.07 -12.72
CA GLN A 203 -4.90 9.64 -13.52
C GLN A 203 -5.12 8.23 -14.08
N VAL A 204 -5.69 7.35 -13.26
CA VAL A 204 -6.07 5.98 -13.62
C VAL A 204 -7.53 5.78 -13.22
N SER A 205 -8.31 5.16 -14.11
CA SER A 205 -9.68 4.73 -13.84
C SER A 205 -9.72 3.36 -13.19
N GLU A 206 -10.84 3.06 -12.54
CA GLU A 206 -11.07 1.76 -11.90
C GLU A 206 -11.09 0.62 -12.93
N ALA A 207 -11.69 0.85 -14.09
CA ALA A 207 -11.71 -0.09 -15.20
C ALA A 207 -10.29 -0.39 -15.74
N GLU A 208 -9.43 0.62 -15.86
CA GLU A 208 -8.02 0.43 -16.22
C GLU A 208 -7.28 -0.38 -15.16
N LEU A 209 -7.54 -0.11 -13.87
CA LEU A 209 -6.91 -0.84 -12.76
C LEU A 209 -7.34 -2.31 -12.72
N MET A 210 -8.62 -2.60 -12.97
CA MET A 210 -9.14 -3.97 -13.10
C MET A 210 -8.56 -4.71 -14.31
N ALA A 211 -8.45 -4.03 -15.46
CA ALA A 211 -7.83 -4.62 -16.65
C ALA A 211 -6.36 -4.96 -16.40
N LEU A 212 -5.63 -4.10 -15.66
CA LEU A 212 -4.27 -4.40 -15.22
C LEU A 212 -4.25 -5.54 -14.19
N TRP A 213 -5.20 -5.61 -13.27
CA TRP A 213 -5.26 -6.68 -12.27
C TRP A 213 -5.25 -8.08 -12.90
N ARG A 214 -5.98 -8.27 -14.01
CA ARG A 214 -6.03 -9.56 -14.74
C ARG A 214 -4.68 -10.07 -15.21
N ILE A 215 -3.71 -9.19 -15.46
CA ILE A 215 -2.36 -9.60 -15.87
C ILE A 215 -1.42 -9.79 -14.67
N LEU A 216 -1.76 -9.22 -13.51
CA LEU A 216 -1.01 -9.38 -12.27
C LEU A 216 -1.41 -10.69 -11.56
N ASP A 217 -2.71 -10.97 -11.51
CA ASP A 217 -3.33 -12.16 -10.91
C ASP A 217 -3.37 -13.31 -11.94
N VAL A 218 -2.19 -13.79 -12.31
CA VAL A 218 -2.00 -14.78 -13.37
C VAL A 218 -2.70 -16.10 -13.04
N ASP A 219 -2.74 -16.49 -11.76
CA ASP A 219 -3.39 -17.71 -11.30
C ASP A 219 -4.89 -17.54 -10.97
N ARG A 220 -5.40 -16.31 -11.07
CA ARG A 220 -6.80 -15.94 -10.75
C ARG A 220 -7.18 -16.33 -9.32
N SER A 221 -6.22 -16.28 -8.40
CA SER A 221 -6.46 -16.56 -7.00
C SER A 221 -7.18 -15.41 -6.27
N GLY A 222 -7.26 -14.23 -6.90
CA GLY A 222 -7.78 -13.01 -6.29
C GLY A 222 -6.75 -12.27 -5.44
N GLU A 223 -5.53 -12.80 -5.35
CA GLU A 223 -4.42 -12.25 -4.60
C GLU A 223 -3.13 -12.33 -5.42
N VAL A 224 -2.26 -11.34 -5.29
CA VAL A 224 -1.00 -11.25 -6.04
C VAL A 224 0.17 -11.21 -5.05
N ARG A 225 1.18 -12.04 -5.29
CA ARG A 225 2.45 -12.02 -4.55
C ARG A 225 3.44 -11.02 -5.13
N GLU A 226 4.42 -10.62 -4.35
CA GLU A 226 5.49 -9.70 -4.78
C GLU A 226 6.14 -10.12 -6.11
N ALA A 227 6.51 -11.40 -6.23
CA ALA A 227 7.15 -11.94 -7.42
C ALA A 227 6.22 -11.88 -8.65
N GLU A 228 4.93 -12.16 -8.48
CA GLU A 228 3.94 -12.09 -9.56
C GLU A 228 3.72 -10.65 -10.01
N PHE A 229 3.62 -9.73 -9.04
CA PHE A 229 3.48 -8.30 -9.29
C PHE A 229 4.69 -7.74 -10.06
N ALA A 230 5.90 -7.92 -9.53
CA ALA A 230 7.11 -7.39 -10.13
C ALA A 230 7.40 -8.02 -11.51
N THR A 231 7.25 -9.34 -11.63
CA THR A 231 7.52 -10.04 -12.89
C THR A 231 6.51 -9.67 -13.98
N SER A 232 5.23 -9.55 -13.64
CA SER A 232 4.19 -9.23 -14.63
C SER A 232 4.33 -7.80 -15.16
N LEU A 233 4.63 -6.84 -14.30
CA LEU A 233 4.91 -5.46 -14.71
C LEU A 233 6.21 -5.37 -15.52
N TYR A 234 7.26 -6.08 -15.12
CA TYR A 234 8.51 -6.14 -15.88
C TYR A 234 8.32 -6.78 -17.27
N ARG A 235 7.55 -7.88 -17.36
CA ARG A 235 7.19 -8.51 -18.64
C ARG A 235 6.41 -7.54 -19.52
N LEU A 236 5.41 -6.88 -18.97
CA LEU A 236 4.61 -5.89 -19.72
C LEU A 236 5.50 -4.75 -20.25
N GLN A 237 6.47 -4.31 -19.47
CA GLN A 237 7.41 -3.27 -19.86
C GLN A 237 8.35 -3.73 -20.98
N THR A 238 8.84 -4.97 -20.94
CA THR A 238 9.81 -5.54 -21.91
C THR A 238 9.17 -6.14 -23.17
N GLU A 239 7.90 -6.57 -23.13
CA GLU A 239 7.19 -7.14 -24.29
C GLU A 239 6.95 -6.14 -25.42
N THR A 240 6.87 -4.86 -25.07
CA THR A 240 6.67 -3.75 -26.02
C THR A 240 7.99 -3.20 -26.57
N TRP A 241 9.12 -3.77 -26.16
CA TRP A 241 10.43 -3.35 -26.67
C TRP A 241 10.61 -3.86 -28.11
N PRO A 242 11.11 -3.01 -29.03
CA PRO A 242 11.42 -3.46 -30.39
C PRO A 242 12.38 -4.64 -30.34
N ARG A 243 12.23 -5.58 -31.28
CA ARG A 243 13.17 -6.70 -31.44
C ARG A 243 14.38 -6.22 -32.25
N LEU A 244 15.59 -6.37 -31.70
CA LEU A 244 16.80 -6.10 -32.48
C LEU A 244 16.96 -7.15 -33.59
N SER A 245 17.42 -6.69 -34.75
CA SER A 245 18.02 -7.58 -35.74
C SER A 245 19.41 -8.01 -35.27
N ASN A 246 19.90 -9.16 -35.73
CA ASN A 246 21.27 -9.61 -35.40
C ASN A 246 22.32 -8.56 -35.80
N ASN A 247 22.15 -7.91 -36.95
CA ASN A 247 23.04 -6.84 -37.40
C ASN A 247 23.06 -5.64 -36.43
N ASN A 248 21.91 -5.29 -35.84
CA ASN A 248 21.87 -4.22 -34.85
C ASN A 248 22.54 -4.64 -33.54
N ILE A 249 22.37 -5.91 -33.11
CA ILE A 249 23.06 -6.45 -31.93
C ILE A 249 24.57 -6.41 -32.14
N GLU A 250 25.05 -6.87 -33.30
CA GLU A 250 26.47 -6.85 -33.66
C GLU A 250 27.04 -5.43 -33.65
N ARG A 251 26.33 -4.47 -34.28
CA ARG A 251 26.69 -3.04 -34.25
C ARG A 251 26.81 -2.50 -32.82
N LEU A 252 25.86 -2.82 -31.95
CA LEU A 252 25.86 -2.36 -30.56
C LEU A 252 27.03 -2.98 -29.78
N ILE A 253 27.32 -4.27 -29.97
CA ILE A 253 28.45 -4.96 -29.35
C ILE A 253 29.78 -4.33 -29.79
N GLU A 254 29.93 -3.98 -31.07
CA GLU A 254 31.12 -3.32 -31.58
C GLU A 254 31.35 -1.96 -30.92
N ILE A 255 30.31 -1.12 -30.84
CA ILE A 255 30.39 0.20 -30.19
C ILE A 255 30.77 0.04 -28.71
N LEU A 256 30.08 -0.87 -28.01
CA LEU A 256 30.31 -1.15 -26.61
C LEU A 256 31.74 -1.65 -26.34
N ASN A 257 32.25 -2.59 -27.16
CA ASN A 257 33.61 -3.10 -27.05
C ASN A 257 34.67 -2.04 -27.39
N ALA A 258 34.42 -1.20 -28.39
CA ALA A 258 35.32 -0.10 -28.75
C ALA A 258 35.43 0.91 -27.59
N ALA A 259 34.31 1.26 -26.94
CA ALA A 259 34.31 2.12 -25.76
C ALA A 259 35.01 1.46 -24.56
N ALA A 260 34.73 0.17 -24.30
CA ALA A 260 35.39 -0.60 -23.25
C ALA A 260 36.92 -0.67 -23.46
N GLN A 261 37.35 -0.80 -24.71
CA GLN A 261 38.77 -0.76 -25.06
C GLN A 261 39.37 0.63 -24.82
N LYS A 262 38.70 1.69 -25.27
CA LYS A 262 39.16 3.07 -25.15
C LYS A 262 39.37 3.49 -23.70
N TRP A 263 38.40 3.19 -22.83
CA TRP A 263 38.39 3.68 -21.46
C TRP A 263 39.05 2.75 -20.44
N HIS A 264 38.98 1.43 -20.66
CA HIS A 264 39.38 0.43 -19.66
C HIS A 264 40.43 -0.56 -20.15
N ARG A 265 40.86 -0.45 -21.42
CA ARG A 265 41.75 -1.40 -22.11
C ARG A 265 41.24 -2.85 -21.96
N ALA A 266 39.92 -3.01 -22.09
CA ALA A 266 39.21 -4.23 -21.75
C ALA A 266 38.18 -4.62 -22.84
N SER A 267 38.58 -4.54 -24.12
CA SER A 267 37.73 -5.00 -25.24
C SER A 267 37.26 -6.44 -24.99
N GLY A 268 35.95 -6.66 -24.99
CA GLY A 268 35.36 -7.99 -24.78
C GLY A 268 35.50 -8.57 -23.36
N ASN A 269 36.25 -7.93 -22.45
CA ASN A 269 36.35 -8.34 -21.05
C ASN A 269 35.33 -7.58 -20.20
N TRP A 270 34.05 -7.93 -20.41
CA TRP A 270 32.92 -7.32 -19.71
C TRP A 270 32.93 -7.59 -18.21
N TYR A 271 33.56 -8.69 -17.75
CA TYR A 271 33.77 -8.94 -16.33
C TYR A 271 34.53 -7.76 -15.68
N LYS A 272 35.64 -7.32 -16.28
CA LYS A 272 36.42 -6.20 -15.76
C LYS A 272 35.63 -4.88 -15.77
N ILE A 273 34.84 -4.62 -16.82
CA ILE A 273 34.01 -3.41 -16.91
C ILE A 273 32.95 -3.40 -15.81
N LEU A 274 32.26 -4.53 -15.62
CA LEU A 274 31.19 -4.65 -14.65
C LEU A 274 31.73 -4.55 -13.22
N THR A 275 32.87 -5.18 -12.90
CA THR A 275 33.49 -5.02 -11.57
C THR A 275 33.91 -3.59 -11.28
N ILE A 276 34.37 -2.84 -12.30
CA ILE A 276 34.76 -1.44 -12.13
C ILE A 276 33.53 -0.53 -11.91
N CYS A 277 32.36 -0.95 -12.40
CA CYS A 277 31.13 -0.17 -12.35
C CYS A 277 30.13 -0.63 -11.27
N ASP A 278 30.34 -1.80 -10.66
CA ASP A 278 29.54 -2.35 -9.56
C ASP A 278 29.95 -1.66 -8.24
N GLU A 279 29.54 -0.40 -8.10
CA GLU A 279 29.83 0.44 -6.93
C GLU A 279 29.29 -0.16 -5.60
N GLU A 280 28.35 -1.10 -5.68
CA GLU A 280 27.70 -1.75 -4.53
C GLU A 280 28.22 -3.17 -4.25
N ASP A 281 29.19 -3.67 -5.02
CA ASP A 281 29.73 -5.06 -4.96
C ASP A 281 28.61 -6.12 -4.92
N SER A 282 27.52 -5.84 -5.62
CA SER A 282 26.30 -6.64 -5.57
C SER A 282 26.44 -7.93 -6.38
N GLY A 283 27.40 -7.98 -7.30
CA GLY A 283 27.55 -9.02 -8.31
C GLY A 283 26.39 -9.08 -9.30
N ARG A 284 25.53 -8.06 -9.32
CA ARG A 284 24.32 -7.96 -10.14
C ARG A 284 24.35 -6.65 -10.92
N LEU A 285 23.72 -6.66 -12.10
CA LEU A 285 23.57 -5.47 -12.92
C LEU A 285 22.11 -5.37 -13.36
N ASN A 286 21.38 -4.40 -12.82
CA ASN A 286 20.06 -4.06 -13.31
C ASN A 286 20.16 -3.15 -14.56
N PHE A 287 19.03 -2.96 -15.25
CA PHE A 287 19.01 -2.22 -16.51
C PHE A 287 19.42 -0.75 -16.35
N ASP A 288 19.02 -0.10 -15.25
CA ASP A 288 19.35 1.31 -15.01
C ASP A 288 20.84 1.46 -14.64
N GLU A 289 21.43 0.50 -13.92
CA GLU A 289 22.88 0.41 -13.71
C GLU A 289 23.62 0.21 -15.03
N PHE A 290 23.16 -0.69 -15.90
CA PHE A 290 23.74 -0.88 -17.23
C PHE A 290 23.70 0.42 -18.05
N CYS A 291 22.57 1.14 -18.02
CA CYS A 291 22.47 2.45 -18.65
C CYS A 291 23.47 3.45 -18.05
N LYS A 292 23.65 3.47 -16.73
CA LYS A 292 24.67 4.31 -16.09
C LYS A 292 26.07 3.92 -16.55
N VAL A 293 26.41 2.64 -16.66
CA VAL A 293 27.70 2.19 -17.21
C VAL A 293 27.93 2.71 -18.62
N VAL A 294 26.92 2.63 -19.49
CA VAL A 294 27.00 3.11 -20.87
C VAL A 294 27.17 4.63 -20.93
N ARG A 295 26.40 5.38 -20.14
CA ARG A 295 26.29 6.85 -20.23
C ARG A 295 27.30 7.62 -19.40
N LYS A 296 27.69 7.12 -18.23
CA LYS A 296 28.53 7.85 -17.26
C LYS A 296 29.92 8.08 -17.87
N GLY A 297 30.50 9.24 -17.52
CA GLY A 297 31.93 9.50 -17.66
C GLY A 297 32.76 8.45 -16.93
N PHE A 298 34.10 8.47 -17.04
CA PHE A 298 34.96 7.54 -16.30
C PHE A 298 34.53 7.46 -14.81
N PRO A 299 34.26 6.26 -14.24
CA PRO A 299 34.62 4.93 -14.74
C PRO A 299 33.65 4.22 -15.71
N GLY A 300 32.64 4.91 -16.28
CA GLY A 300 31.76 4.40 -17.33
C GLY A 300 32.35 4.42 -18.75
N LEU A 301 31.51 4.18 -19.77
CA LEU A 301 31.89 4.08 -21.18
C LEU A 301 31.75 5.39 -21.97
N SER A 302 31.12 6.41 -21.38
CA SER A 302 30.92 7.73 -22.00
C SER A 302 30.31 7.68 -23.40
N ILE A 303 29.37 6.77 -23.66
CA ILE A 303 28.69 6.63 -24.96
C ILE A 303 27.48 7.55 -25.01
N GLY A 304 27.47 8.46 -25.98
CA GLY A 304 26.42 9.45 -26.16
C GLY A 304 25.11 8.87 -26.72
N VAL A 305 24.00 9.58 -26.50
CA VAL A 305 22.67 9.20 -27.04
C VAL A 305 22.65 9.16 -28.57
N ALA A 306 23.53 9.92 -29.22
CA ALA A 306 23.69 9.92 -30.68
C ALA A 306 24.38 8.64 -31.22
N GLU A 307 25.15 7.93 -30.38
CA GLU A 307 25.86 6.71 -30.78
C GLU A 307 25.00 5.46 -30.54
N ILE A 308 24.35 5.43 -29.38
CA ILE A 308 23.34 4.43 -29.00
C ILE A 308 22.17 5.20 -28.37
N SER A 309 20.98 5.14 -28.96
CA SER A 309 19.79 5.78 -28.40
C SER A 309 19.21 5.01 -27.20
N GLU A 310 18.37 5.65 -26.38
CA GLU A 310 17.66 4.97 -25.27
C GLU A 310 16.76 3.85 -25.78
N ASP A 311 16.15 4.04 -26.95
CA ASP A 311 15.32 3.01 -27.59
C ASP A 311 16.15 1.83 -28.10
N GLU A 312 17.44 2.01 -28.39
CA GLU A 312 18.36 0.92 -28.76
C GLU A 312 18.89 0.15 -27.56
N LEU A 313 19.06 0.81 -26.41
CA LEU A 313 19.35 0.13 -25.15
C LEU A 313 18.14 -0.67 -24.66
N ARG A 314 16.92 -0.17 -24.90
CA ARG A 314 15.64 -0.80 -24.52
C ARG A 314 15.10 -1.72 -25.61
N GLN A 315 15.89 -2.70 -26.04
CA GLN A 315 15.44 -3.69 -27.02
C GLN A 315 15.70 -5.13 -26.57
N ARG A 316 14.83 -6.04 -27.02
CA ARG A 316 14.95 -7.47 -26.68
C ARG A 316 15.81 -8.19 -27.73
N PRO A 317 16.79 -9.03 -27.32
CA PRO A 317 17.47 -9.93 -28.26
C PRO A 317 16.47 -10.89 -28.90
N ARG A 318 16.71 -11.29 -30.15
CA ARG A 318 15.92 -12.30 -30.85
C ARG A 318 16.03 -13.68 -30.21
#